data_AF-A0A521JVS2-F1
#
_entry.id   AF-A0A521JVS2-F1
#
_cell.length_a   1.000
_cell.length_b   1.000
_cell.length_c   1.000
_cell.angle_alpha   90.00
_cell.angle_beta   90.00
_cell.angle_gamma   90.00
#
_symmetry.space_group_name_H-M   'P 1'
#
loop_
_entity.id
_entity.type
_entity.pdbx_description
1 polymer ?
#
loop_
_entity_poly.entity_id
_entity_poly.type
_entity_poly.pdbx_seq_one_letter_code
_entity_poly.pdbx_strand_id
1 'polypeptide(L)'
;MRQLALSVLLFVLWAPSAFAGLCKAGNIESRHNREAENLELENFATAVSPLDGTSDYIGSRTYNAHVLACNRKRDTMGNEIEKGISVDHVFEANLAPRLIKGHYNYFGNIVTQQRYMYRLERTNGNWIVTIPAEFHFPELKLTKFLDITMPLAERLGIAATICATTVKSGGKTTRGLVPKSVSNGVWTDDTCRVGRGESFTANGQTKDIKDWYMDFWKELIQGYWSRPGFELRFQIINRDEVASEDLAAYKKEDVIWHVRLNMNANVAPRYKSNPLFLHPIYSGIDQSGVVHEFGHVLGLDDEYPSTECAPLGGTDYIMCGAFTLGGDNQKAVYPWIVTRRYVAGKAL
;
A
#
# COMPACT_ATOMS: atom_id res chain seq x y z
N MET A 1 26.59 -29.69 -8.55
CA MET A 1 25.46 -28.73 -8.71
C MET A 1 24.46 -28.72 -7.54
N ARG A 2 24.16 -29.84 -6.85
CA ARG A 2 23.25 -29.82 -5.67
C ARG A 2 23.80 -29.18 -4.39
N GLN A 3 25.12 -29.04 -4.24
CA GLN A 3 25.72 -28.41 -3.06
C GLN A 3 25.79 -26.88 -3.11
N LEU A 4 25.76 -26.26 -4.31
CA LEU A 4 25.76 -24.79 -4.43
C LEU A 4 24.40 -24.16 -4.05
N ALA A 5 23.30 -24.88 -4.23
CA ALA A 5 21.96 -24.38 -3.90
C ALA A 5 21.70 -24.29 -2.39
N LEU A 6 22.39 -25.12 -1.58
CA LEU A 6 22.23 -25.12 -0.12
C LEU A 6 23.05 -24.00 0.54
N SER A 7 24.19 -23.62 -0.03
CA SER A 7 25.06 -22.55 0.48
C SER A 7 24.44 -21.15 0.31
N VAL A 8 23.65 -20.93 -0.75
CA VAL A 8 22.93 -19.66 -0.97
C VAL A 8 21.74 -19.53 -0.02
N LEU A 9 21.07 -20.63 0.35
CA LEU A 9 19.99 -20.60 1.33
C LEU A 9 20.49 -20.30 2.76
N LEU A 10 21.68 -20.79 3.12
CA LEU A 10 22.26 -20.58 4.45
C LEU A 10 22.81 -19.17 4.67
N PHE A 11 23.26 -18.47 3.61
CA PHE A 11 23.70 -17.07 3.72
C PHE A 11 22.56 -16.05 3.86
N VAL A 12 21.33 -16.41 3.45
CA VAL A 12 20.15 -15.54 3.60
C VAL A 12 19.56 -15.61 5.02
N LEU A 13 19.81 -16.69 5.75
CA LEU A 13 19.25 -16.91 7.10
C LEU A 13 20.09 -16.33 8.24
N TRP A 14 21.31 -15.84 7.94
CA TRP A 14 22.26 -15.30 8.93
C TRP A 14 22.79 -13.90 8.55
N ALA A 15 22.08 -13.18 7.68
CA ALA A 15 22.29 -11.74 7.65
C ALA A 15 21.89 -11.21 9.03
N PRO A 16 22.80 -10.57 9.81
CA PRO A 16 22.37 -9.82 10.98
C PRO A 16 21.25 -8.91 10.52
N SER A 17 20.18 -8.77 11.32
CA SER A 17 19.05 -7.90 11.03
C SER A 17 19.60 -6.60 10.49
N ALA A 18 19.62 -6.46 9.16
CA ALA A 18 20.34 -5.40 8.50
C ALA A 18 19.41 -4.19 8.51
N PHE A 19 19.11 -3.72 9.72
CA PHE A 19 18.79 -2.35 10.00
C PHE A 19 20.05 -1.57 9.64
N ALA A 20 20.31 -1.44 8.33
CA ALA A 20 21.24 -0.44 7.84
C ALA A 20 20.81 0.84 8.57
N GLY A 21 21.69 1.40 9.39
CA GLY A 21 21.40 2.52 10.31
C GLY A 21 21.00 3.81 9.61
N LEU A 22 20.43 3.72 8.42
CA LEU A 22 19.86 4.74 7.55
C LEU A 22 18.79 5.54 8.27
N CYS A 23 18.05 4.92 9.18
CA CYS A 23 16.97 5.57 9.95
C CYS A 23 17.36 6.08 11.35
N LYS A 24 18.63 6.06 11.74
CA LYS A 24 19.00 6.54 13.08
C LYS A 24 18.70 8.04 13.22
N ALA A 25 18.18 8.46 14.37
CA ALA A 25 17.92 9.88 14.67
C ALA A 25 19.13 10.81 14.41
N GLY A 26 20.36 10.32 14.62
CA GLY A 26 21.60 11.06 14.32
C GLY A 26 21.84 11.36 12.83
N ASN A 27 21.04 10.78 11.93
CA ASN A 27 21.07 11.05 10.49
C ASN A 27 20.06 12.12 10.06
N ILE A 28 19.25 12.65 10.98
CA ILE A 28 18.28 13.70 10.67
C ILE A 28 19.03 15.02 10.55
N GLU A 29 19.34 15.40 9.31
CA GLU A 29 19.93 16.70 8.98
C GLU A 29 18.92 17.86 9.09
N SER A 30 19.42 19.09 9.19
CA SER A 30 18.61 20.32 9.25
C SER A 30 17.64 20.45 8.08
N ARG A 31 18.02 19.94 6.91
CA ARG A 31 17.19 19.85 5.71
C ARG A 31 15.87 19.12 5.98
N HIS A 32 15.89 17.97 6.65
CA HIS A 32 14.68 17.18 6.87
C HIS A 32 13.70 17.87 7.81
N ASN A 33 14.21 18.59 8.82
CA ASN A 33 13.38 19.40 9.70
C ASN A 33 12.68 20.53 8.92
N ARG A 34 13.42 21.19 8.02
CA ARG A 34 12.86 22.25 7.18
C ARG A 34 11.90 21.73 6.10
N GLU A 35 12.13 20.55 5.54
CA GLU A 35 11.14 19.89 4.68
C GLU A 35 9.86 19.53 5.46
N ALA A 36 9.98 19.07 6.71
CA ALA A 36 8.84 18.81 7.58
C ALA A 36 8.07 20.10 7.95
N GLU A 37 8.76 21.24 8.07
CA GLU A 37 8.12 22.55 8.21
C GLU A 37 7.37 22.96 6.95
N ASN A 38 7.98 22.81 5.78
CA ASN A 38 7.34 23.14 4.51
C ASN A 38 6.14 22.22 4.21
N LEU A 39 6.17 20.98 4.70
CA LEU A 39 5.02 20.07 4.65
C LEU A 39 3.79 20.65 5.36
N GLU A 40 3.94 21.35 6.49
CA GLU A 40 2.81 21.94 7.23
C GLU A 40 2.01 22.97 6.41
N LEU A 41 2.60 23.49 5.33
CA LEU A 41 1.98 24.48 4.45
C LEU A 41 1.19 23.88 3.27
N GLU A 42 1.26 22.56 3.08
CA GLU A 42 0.56 21.89 1.98
C GLU A 42 -0.91 21.65 2.34
N ASN A 43 -1.80 21.79 1.36
CA ASN A 43 -3.24 21.54 1.56
C ASN A 43 -3.55 20.11 2.02
N PHE A 44 -2.67 19.16 1.69
CA PHE A 44 -2.81 17.75 2.07
C PHE A 44 -2.25 17.45 3.47
N ALA A 45 -1.76 18.48 4.19
CA ALA A 45 -1.20 18.36 5.53
C ALA A 45 -2.18 18.61 6.67
N THR A 46 -3.38 19.08 6.35
CA THR A 46 -4.44 19.35 7.32
C THR A 46 -5.55 18.29 7.25
N ALA A 47 -5.99 17.80 8.41
CA ALA A 47 -7.27 17.09 8.54
C ALA A 47 -8.30 18.02 9.16
N VAL A 48 -9.51 17.99 8.63
CA VAL A 48 -10.65 18.61 9.30
C VAL A 48 -11.18 17.61 10.31
N SER A 49 -11.12 17.96 11.60
CA SER A 49 -11.72 17.19 12.68
C SER A 49 -13.22 17.06 12.46
N PRO A 50 -13.77 15.83 12.47
CA PRO A 50 -15.21 15.61 12.28
C PRO A 50 -16.04 16.04 13.49
N LEU A 51 -15.43 16.36 14.64
CA LEU A 51 -16.14 16.69 15.89
C LEU A 51 -16.47 18.18 16.00
N ASP A 52 -15.57 19.04 15.54
CA ASP A 52 -15.63 20.50 15.73
C ASP A 52 -15.26 21.29 14.46
N GLY A 53 -14.91 20.61 13.36
CA GLY A 53 -14.57 21.23 12.08
C GLY A 53 -13.24 21.99 12.10
N THR A 54 -12.43 21.83 13.16
CA THR A 54 -11.10 22.44 13.25
C THR A 54 -10.14 21.75 12.29
N SER A 55 -9.24 22.53 11.69
CA SER A 55 -8.24 22.02 10.76
C SER A 55 -6.90 21.91 11.48
N ASP A 56 -6.50 20.70 11.84
CA ASP A 56 -5.25 20.44 12.53
C ASP A 56 -4.22 19.77 11.61
N TYR A 57 -2.95 20.08 11.85
CA TYR A 57 -1.84 19.42 11.17
C TYR A 57 -1.76 17.95 11.54
N ILE A 58 -1.66 17.08 10.53
CA ILE A 58 -1.63 15.64 10.75
C ILE A 58 -0.18 15.16 10.94
N GLY A 59 0.20 14.94 12.19
CA GLY A 59 1.46 14.29 12.57
C GLY A 59 2.31 15.12 13.53
N SER A 60 3.57 14.72 13.68
CA SER A 60 4.57 15.43 14.47
C SER A 60 5.71 15.85 13.56
N ARG A 61 6.13 17.12 13.61
CA ARG A 61 7.24 17.63 12.81
C ARG A 61 8.50 16.77 12.97
N THR A 62 8.85 16.42 14.21
CA THR A 62 10.02 15.58 14.52
C THR A 62 9.89 14.20 13.86
N TYR A 63 8.71 13.60 13.89
CA TYR A 63 8.49 12.29 13.27
C TYR A 63 8.50 12.38 11.74
N ASN A 64 7.86 13.40 11.17
CA ASN A 64 7.86 13.62 9.74
C ASN A 64 9.29 13.85 9.21
N ALA A 65 10.13 14.61 9.92
CA ALA A 65 11.54 14.75 9.58
C ALA A 65 12.28 13.39 9.59
N HIS A 66 11.97 12.52 10.56
CA HIS A 66 12.51 11.16 10.62
C HIS A 66 12.10 10.31 9.41
N VAL A 67 10.79 10.28 9.09
CA VAL A 67 10.24 9.54 7.95
C VAL A 67 10.83 10.05 6.63
N LEU A 68 10.99 11.36 6.47
CA LEU A 68 11.62 11.98 5.30
C LEU A 68 13.08 11.54 5.16
N ALA A 69 13.86 11.60 6.23
CA ALA A 69 15.27 11.19 6.22
C ALA A 69 15.43 9.70 5.86
N CYS A 70 14.59 8.85 6.46
CA CYS A 70 14.53 7.42 6.16
C CYS A 70 14.22 7.15 4.69
N ASN A 71 13.11 7.70 4.21
CA ASN A 71 12.64 7.47 2.86
C ASN A 71 13.66 7.97 1.83
N ARG A 72 14.26 9.13 2.08
CA ARG A 72 15.26 9.70 1.20
C ARG A 72 16.48 8.80 1.00
N LYS A 73 17.01 8.23 2.08
CA LYS A 73 18.23 7.41 2.03
C LYS A 73 18.02 6.05 1.39
N ARG A 74 16.83 5.48 1.53
CA ARG A 74 16.52 4.13 1.04
C ARG A 74 15.90 4.17 -0.36
N ASP A 75 15.37 5.30 -0.81
CA ASP A 75 14.93 5.53 -2.19
C ASP A 75 16.13 5.65 -3.15
N THR A 76 16.17 4.82 -4.20
CA THR A 76 17.25 4.89 -5.20
C THR A 76 17.26 6.18 -6.00
N MET A 77 16.15 6.93 -6.00
CA MET A 77 16.04 8.25 -6.62
C MET A 77 16.27 9.40 -5.62
N GLY A 78 16.64 9.09 -4.37
CA GLY A 78 16.79 10.08 -3.30
C GLY A 78 17.76 11.19 -3.66
N ASN A 79 18.94 10.84 -4.18
CA ASN A 79 19.98 11.80 -4.59
C ASN A 79 19.53 12.69 -5.74
N GLU A 80 18.82 12.13 -6.72
CA GLU A 80 18.28 12.84 -7.89
C GLU A 80 17.26 13.89 -7.44
N ILE A 81 16.41 13.55 -6.49
CA ILE A 81 15.44 14.49 -5.93
C ILE A 81 16.17 15.58 -5.14
N GLU A 82 17.17 15.24 -4.32
CA GLU A 82 17.94 16.23 -3.56
C GLU A 82 18.66 17.25 -4.43
N LYS A 83 19.13 16.81 -5.61
CA LYS A 83 19.79 17.67 -6.60
C LYS A 83 18.79 18.44 -7.46
N GLY A 84 17.62 17.85 -7.71
CA GLY A 84 16.59 18.40 -8.58
C GLY A 84 15.77 19.52 -7.95
N ILE A 85 15.65 19.53 -6.61
CA ILE A 85 14.88 20.55 -5.88
C ILE A 85 15.61 21.03 -4.62
N SER A 86 15.47 22.33 -4.36
CA SER A 86 15.78 22.91 -3.05
C SER A 86 14.72 22.53 -2.03
N VAL A 87 15.03 22.74 -0.74
CA VAL A 87 14.10 22.48 0.37
C VAL A 87 12.83 23.32 0.27
N ASP A 88 12.94 24.55 -0.23
CA ASP A 88 11.82 25.50 -0.39
C ASP A 88 11.23 25.47 -1.81
N HIS A 89 11.50 24.42 -2.58
CA HIS A 89 10.99 24.33 -3.93
C HIS A 89 9.46 24.25 -3.92
N VAL A 90 8.83 25.14 -4.68
CA VAL A 90 7.39 25.15 -4.91
C VAL A 90 7.15 24.74 -6.36
N PHE A 91 6.42 23.64 -6.53
CA PHE A 91 5.99 23.19 -7.85
C PHE A 91 4.95 24.15 -8.44
N GLU A 92 4.95 24.30 -9.77
CA GLU A 92 3.88 24.99 -10.48
C GLU A 92 2.53 24.32 -10.24
N ALA A 93 1.43 25.07 -10.37
CA ALA A 93 0.09 24.55 -10.13
C ALA A 93 -0.36 23.50 -11.17
N ASN A 94 0.21 23.57 -12.37
CA ASN A 94 -0.08 22.65 -13.47
C ASN A 94 1.23 22.01 -13.93
N LEU A 95 1.28 20.69 -13.89
CA LEU A 95 2.43 19.89 -14.27
C LEU A 95 1.94 18.74 -15.12
N ALA A 96 2.55 18.59 -16.31
CA ALA A 96 2.21 17.51 -17.22
C ALA A 96 2.46 16.12 -16.57
N PRO A 97 1.71 15.09 -16.99
CA PRO A 97 1.95 13.73 -16.55
C PRO A 97 3.40 13.27 -16.72
N ARG A 98 3.95 12.68 -15.66
CA ARG A 98 5.25 12.01 -15.67
C ARG A 98 5.15 10.59 -15.16
N LEU A 99 5.99 9.74 -15.71
CA LEU A 99 6.23 8.40 -15.22
C LEU A 99 7.21 8.43 -14.05
N ILE A 100 6.74 8.04 -12.87
CA ILE A 100 7.56 7.87 -11.68
C ILE A 100 7.91 6.40 -11.56
N LYS A 101 9.21 6.09 -11.50
CA LYS A 101 9.73 4.75 -11.29
C LYS A 101 11.00 4.81 -10.47
N GLY A 102 11.13 3.88 -9.56
CA GLY A 102 12.36 3.70 -8.81
C GLY A 102 12.31 2.42 -8.01
N HIS A 103 13.32 2.27 -7.16
CA HIS A 103 13.38 1.21 -6.20
C HIS A 103 13.57 1.79 -4.81
N TYR A 104 13.17 1.02 -3.84
CA TYR A 104 13.39 1.32 -2.46
C TYR A 104 14.13 0.16 -1.80
N ASN A 105 15.16 0.47 -1.03
CA ASN A 105 16.10 -0.49 -0.49
C ASN A 105 15.90 -0.70 1.00
N TYR A 106 15.19 -1.77 1.34
CA TYR A 106 14.87 -2.10 2.71
C TYR A 106 16.12 -2.52 3.51
N PHE A 107 16.99 -3.37 2.93
CA PHE A 107 18.13 -3.99 3.65
C PHE A 107 19.50 -3.50 3.18
N GLY A 108 19.56 -2.40 2.43
CA GLY A 108 20.81 -1.95 1.81
C GLY A 108 21.34 -2.87 0.70
N ASN A 109 20.54 -3.83 0.21
CA ASN A 109 20.92 -4.81 -0.81
C ASN A 109 20.03 -4.71 -2.05
N ILE A 110 20.64 -4.73 -3.24
CA ILE A 110 19.95 -4.71 -4.54
C ILE A 110 18.94 -5.86 -4.71
N VAL A 111 19.19 -7.01 -4.07
CA VAL A 111 18.34 -8.21 -4.21
C VAL A 111 17.01 -8.07 -3.49
N THR A 112 16.92 -7.20 -2.49
CA THR A 112 15.70 -6.98 -1.69
C THR A 112 14.97 -5.70 -2.06
N GLN A 113 15.39 -5.04 -3.15
CA GLN A 113 14.79 -3.80 -3.60
C GLN A 113 13.34 -3.98 -4.07
N GLN A 114 12.48 -3.10 -3.56
CA GLN A 114 11.08 -3.04 -3.88
C GLN A 114 10.86 -1.95 -4.94
N ARG A 115 10.25 -2.30 -6.09
CA ARG A 115 9.98 -1.36 -7.19
C ARG A 115 8.69 -0.59 -6.93
N TYR A 116 8.71 0.73 -7.04
CA TYR A 116 7.50 1.55 -7.09
C TYR A 116 7.31 2.13 -8.48
N MET A 117 6.05 2.32 -8.88
CA MET A 117 5.71 2.90 -10.19
C MET A 117 4.31 3.49 -10.22
N TYR A 118 4.17 4.67 -10.80
CA TYR A 118 2.88 5.35 -10.99
C TYR A 118 3.04 6.51 -11.96
N ARG A 119 1.92 7.03 -12.47
CA ARG A 119 1.90 8.33 -13.13
C ARG A 119 1.60 9.42 -12.11
N LEU A 120 2.31 10.54 -12.21
CA LEU A 120 2.15 11.69 -11.34
C LEU A 120 1.97 12.94 -12.21
N GLU A 121 0.93 13.70 -11.93
CA GLU A 121 0.66 14.99 -12.54
C GLU A 121 0.16 15.98 -11.49
N ARG A 122 0.06 17.24 -11.86
CA ARG A 122 -0.59 18.26 -11.02
C ARG A 122 -1.52 19.11 -11.88
N THR A 123 -2.75 19.31 -11.43
CA THR A 123 -3.75 20.13 -12.13
C THR A 123 -4.41 21.05 -11.14
N ASN A 124 -4.42 22.36 -11.43
CA ASN A 124 -5.00 23.40 -10.58
C ASN A 124 -4.55 23.31 -9.11
N GLY A 125 -3.27 23.00 -8.89
CA GLY A 125 -2.68 22.86 -7.57
C GLY A 125 -2.90 21.49 -6.91
N ASN A 126 -3.78 20.64 -7.45
CA ASN A 126 -4.05 19.31 -6.94
C ASN A 126 -3.11 18.27 -7.55
N TRP A 127 -2.42 17.50 -6.71
CA TRP A 127 -1.61 16.37 -7.17
C TRP A 127 -2.51 15.20 -7.52
N ILE A 128 -2.21 14.52 -8.63
CA ILE A 128 -2.98 13.36 -9.08
C ILE A 128 -1.99 12.22 -9.30
N VAL A 129 -2.19 11.14 -8.55
CA VAL A 129 -1.41 9.90 -8.66
C VAL A 129 -2.28 8.84 -9.29
N THR A 130 -1.87 8.33 -10.45
CA THR A 130 -2.61 7.27 -11.15
C THR A 130 -1.86 5.94 -11.08
N ILE A 131 -2.54 4.93 -10.54
CA ILE A 131 -2.04 3.55 -10.43
C ILE A 131 -2.99 2.62 -11.19
N PRO A 132 -2.58 2.07 -12.34
CA PRO A 132 -3.29 0.98 -12.99
C PRO A 132 -3.00 -0.34 -12.26
N ALA A 133 -4.05 -1.08 -11.93
CA ALA A 133 -3.97 -2.33 -11.20
C ALA A 133 -4.69 -3.46 -11.92
N GLU A 134 -4.08 -4.64 -11.88
CA GLU A 134 -4.63 -5.87 -12.42
C GLU A 134 -4.77 -6.92 -11.31
N PHE A 135 -5.98 -7.43 -11.11
CA PHE A 135 -6.27 -8.45 -10.11
C PHE A 135 -6.13 -9.86 -10.70
N HIS A 136 -5.21 -10.63 -10.12
CA HIS A 136 -5.02 -12.06 -10.40
C HIS A 136 -5.60 -12.88 -9.25
N PHE A 137 -6.89 -13.21 -9.35
CA PHE A 137 -7.55 -14.12 -8.40
C PHE A 137 -6.97 -15.55 -8.49
N PRO A 138 -6.97 -16.33 -7.39
CA PRO A 138 -6.49 -17.71 -7.41
C PRO A 138 -7.19 -18.52 -8.50
N GLU A 139 -6.51 -19.35 -9.27
CA GLU A 139 -7.13 -20.08 -10.39
C GLU A 139 -8.26 -21.03 -9.94
N LEU A 140 -9.30 -21.21 -10.78
CA LEU A 140 -10.44 -22.10 -10.47
C LEU A 140 -10.00 -23.55 -10.19
N LYS A 141 -8.95 -24.01 -10.87
CA LYS A 141 -8.37 -25.34 -10.66
C LYS A 141 -7.72 -25.49 -9.26
N LEU A 142 -7.37 -24.38 -8.61
CA LEU A 142 -6.74 -24.36 -7.28
C LEU A 142 -7.78 -24.19 -6.17
N THR A 143 -8.82 -23.39 -6.41
CA THR A 143 -9.89 -23.15 -5.43
C THR A 143 -11.20 -22.74 -6.10
N LYS A 144 -12.31 -23.22 -5.53
CA LYS A 144 -13.68 -22.78 -5.87
C LYS A 144 -14.16 -21.60 -5.02
N PHE A 145 -13.33 -21.18 -4.06
CA PHE A 145 -13.70 -20.22 -3.02
C PHE A 145 -12.81 -18.99 -3.07
N LEU A 146 -13.33 -17.91 -2.51
CA LEU A 146 -12.62 -16.66 -2.23
C LEU A 146 -12.89 -16.32 -0.76
N ASP A 147 -11.85 -15.89 -0.05
CA ASP A 147 -12.03 -15.29 1.27
C ASP A 147 -12.14 -13.78 1.10
N ILE A 148 -13.17 -13.19 1.72
CA ILE A 148 -13.42 -11.75 1.72
C ILE A 148 -13.34 -11.22 3.15
N THR A 149 -13.04 -9.94 3.28
CA THR A 149 -13.02 -9.26 4.58
C THR A 149 -14.42 -9.18 5.17
N MET A 150 -14.53 -9.15 6.50
CA MET A 150 -15.82 -8.95 7.17
C MET A 150 -16.50 -7.62 6.80
N PRO A 151 -15.79 -6.47 6.67
CA PRO A 151 -16.39 -5.25 6.14
C PRO A 151 -17.02 -5.39 4.76
N LEU A 152 -16.42 -6.18 3.85
CA LEU A 152 -17.06 -6.47 2.56
C LEU A 152 -18.29 -7.38 2.74
N ALA A 153 -18.22 -8.38 3.62
CA ALA A 153 -19.38 -9.22 3.93
C ALA A 153 -20.55 -8.44 4.55
N GLU A 154 -20.27 -7.43 5.37
CA GLU A 154 -21.26 -6.52 5.96
C GLU A 154 -21.92 -5.67 4.88
N ARG A 155 -21.13 -5.07 4.00
CA ARG A 155 -21.62 -4.31 2.84
C ARG A 155 -22.54 -5.13 1.94
N LEU A 156 -22.25 -6.42 1.80
CA LEU A 156 -23.05 -7.35 1.01
C LEU A 156 -24.28 -7.88 1.75
N GLY A 157 -24.46 -7.55 3.03
CA GLY A 157 -25.57 -8.06 3.86
C GLY A 157 -25.47 -9.54 4.21
N ILE A 158 -24.28 -10.14 4.10
CA ILE A 158 -24.07 -11.57 4.31
C ILE A 158 -23.30 -11.90 5.60
N ALA A 159 -22.81 -10.89 6.31
CA ALA A 159 -22.07 -11.05 7.57
C ALA A 159 -22.87 -11.85 8.62
N ALA A 160 -24.13 -11.47 8.85
CA ALA A 160 -25.00 -12.12 9.83
C ALA A 160 -25.71 -13.39 9.32
N THR A 161 -25.51 -13.78 8.07
CA THR A 161 -26.15 -14.95 7.46
C THR A 161 -25.11 -15.98 7.04
N ILE A 162 -24.52 -15.82 5.85
CA ILE A 162 -23.52 -16.73 5.30
C ILE A 162 -22.30 -16.78 6.22
N CYS A 163 -21.84 -15.63 6.71
CA CYS A 163 -20.61 -15.50 7.47
C CYS A 163 -20.79 -15.64 8.99
N ALA A 164 -21.99 -15.96 9.47
CA ALA A 164 -22.25 -16.12 10.90
C ALA A 164 -21.72 -17.45 11.46
N THR A 165 -21.58 -18.47 10.61
CA THR A 165 -21.15 -19.81 11.02
C THR A 165 -20.16 -20.39 10.02
N THR A 166 -19.28 -21.26 10.51
CA THR A 166 -18.36 -22.01 9.65
C THR A 166 -19.05 -23.24 9.06
N VAL A 167 -19.12 -23.33 7.74
CA VAL A 167 -19.54 -24.56 7.04
C VAL A 167 -18.32 -25.34 6.62
N LYS A 168 -18.20 -26.59 7.12
CA LYS A 168 -17.06 -27.48 6.84
C LYS A 168 -17.45 -28.65 5.96
N SER A 169 -16.52 -29.08 5.11
CA SER A 169 -16.56 -30.37 4.40
C SER A 169 -15.17 -30.98 4.40
N GLY A 170 -15.06 -32.26 4.79
CA GLY A 170 -13.76 -32.94 4.90
C GLY A 170 -12.76 -32.23 5.84
N GLY A 171 -13.27 -31.60 6.92
CA GLY A 171 -12.46 -30.85 7.88
C GLY A 171 -12.01 -29.46 7.43
N LYS A 172 -12.30 -29.05 6.18
CA LYS A 172 -11.94 -27.73 5.63
C LYS A 172 -13.16 -26.82 5.59
N THR A 173 -12.99 -25.53 5.90
CA THR A 173 -14.03 -24.53 5.69
C THR A 173 -14.30 -24.40 4.20
N THR A 174 -15.55 -24.61 3.79
CA THR A 174 -16.00 -24.49 2.40
C THR A 174 -16.91 -23.28 2.20
N ARG A 175 -17.50 -22.73 3.26
CA ARG A 175 -18.31 -21.52 3.20
C ARG A 175 -18.45 -20.90 4.60
N GLY A 176 -18.73 -19.61 4.65
CA GLY A 176 -19.04 -18.88 5.86
C GLY A 176 -17.81 -18.46 6.65
N LEU A 177 -17.94 -18.33 7.97
CA LEU A 177 -16.88 -17.80 8.83
C LEU A 177 -15.60 -18.61 8.68
N VAL A 178 -14.50 -17.94 8.36
CA VAL A 178 -13.13 -18.43 8.50
C VAL A 178 -12.56 -17.74 9.73
N PRO A 179 -12.62 -18.41 10.89
CA PRO A 179 -12.16 -17.81 12.14
C PRO A 179 -10.66 -17.57 12.05
N LYS A 180 -10.22 -16.51 12.71
CA LYS A 180 -8.83 -16.23 12.98
C LYS A 180 -8.11 -17.45 13.60
N SER A 181 -7.32 -18.15 12.81
CA SER A 181 -6.26 -19.09 13.22
C SER A 181 -5.28 -19.19 12.03
N VAL A 182 -3.96 -18.97 12.14
CA VAL A 182 -3.00 -19.51 13.12
C VAL A 182 -1.73 -18.62 13.22
N SER A 183 -1.12 -18.61 14.41
CA SER A 183 0.30 -18.38 14.81
C SER A 183 1.06 -17.06 14.59
N ASN A 184 0.80 -16.21 13.60
CA ASN A 184 1.80 -15.17 13.25
C ASN A 184 1.41 -13.74 13.65
N GLY A 185 0.22 -13.52 14.21
CA GLY A 185 -0.20 -12.20 14.72
C GLY A 185 -0.35 -11.10 13.65
N VAL A 186 -0.15 -11.43 12.37
CA VAL A 186 -0.17 -10.48 11.26
C VAL A 186 -1.60 -10.00 10.96
N TRP A 187 -2.60 -10.87 11.15
CA TRP A 187 -4.00 -10.59 10.80
C TRP A 187 -4.87 -10.56 12.03
N THR A 188 -5.64 -9.48 12.18
CA THR A 188 -6.46 -9.26 13.37
C THR A 188 -7.90 -9.75 13.22
N ASP A 189 -8.39 -9.86 11.98
CA ASP A 189 -9.82 -9.92 11.69
C ASP A 189 -10.24 -11.30 11.15
N ASP A 190 -11.48 -11.67 11.45
CA ASP A 190 -12.12 -12.81 10.81
C ASP A 190 -12.37 -12.51 9.32
N THR A 191 -12.55 -13.57 8.53
CA THR A 191 -12.90 -13.44 7.11
C THR A 191 -14.09 -14.32 6.78
N CYS A 192 -14.73 -14.05 5.65
CA CYS A 192 -15.84 -14.84 5.15
C CYS A 192 -15.46 -15.57 3.86
N ARG A 193 -15.65 -16.88 3.84
CA ARG A 193 -15.45 -17.71 2.65
C ARG A 193 -16.74 -17.80 1.85
N VAL A 194 -16.68 -17.42 0.58
CA VAL A 194 -17.79 -17.52 -0.37
C VAL A 194 -17.35 -18.24 -1.65
N GLY A 195 -18.32 -18.75 -2.41
CA GLY A 195 -18.05 -19.30 -3.74
C GLY A 195 -17.59 -18.21 -4.70
N ARG A 196 -16.54 -18.48 -5.46
CA ARG A 196 -15.93 -17.51 -6.38
C ARG A 196 -16.86 -17.09 -7.54
N GLY A 197 -17.80 -17.96 -7.91
CA GLY A 197 -18.81 -17.69 -8.93
C GLY A 197 -20.13 -17.19 -8.36
N GLU A 198 -20.18 -16.83 -7.07
CA GLU A 198 -21.38 -16.25 -6.48
C GLU A 198 -21.49 -14.77 -6.87
N SER A 199 -22.73 -14.35 -7.09
CA SER A 199 -23.10 -12.95 -7.29
C SER A 199 -23.95 -12.48 -6.11
N PHE A 200 -23.79 -11.23 -5.71
CA PHE A 200 -24.49 -10.64 -4.58
C PHE A 200 -25.17 -9.35 -4.99
N THR A 201 -26.32 -9.07 -4.39
CA THR A 201 -27.07 -7.83 -4.59
C THR A 201 -26.89 -6.91 -3.39
N ALA A 202 -26.31 -5.74 -3.60
CA ALA A 202 -26.19 -4.69 -2.60
C ALA A 202 -26.40 -3.32 -3.26
N ASN A 203 -27.06 -2.40 -2.56
CA ASN A 203 -27.38 -1.05 -3.07
C ASN A 203 -28.04 -1.04 -4.46
N GLY A 204 -28.95 -1.99 -4.72
CA GLY A 204 -29.67 -2.11 -5.99
C GLY A 204 -28.84 -2.63 -7.18
N GLN A 205 -27.59 -3.06 -6.96
CA GLN A 205 -26.72 -3.62 -7.99
C GLN A 205 -26.43 -5.09 -7.70
N THR A 206 -26.52 -5.95 -8.72
CA THR A 206 -26.06 -7.34 -8.66
C THR A 206 -24.73 -7.45 -9.39
N LYS A 207 -23.70 -7.94 -8.71
CA LYS A 207 -22.36 -8.14 -9.29
C LYS A 207 -21.78 -9.46 -8.82
N ASP A 208 -20.84 -10.00 -9.59
CA ASP A 208 -20.01 -11.12 -9.14
C ASP A 208 -19.18 -10.72 -7.93
N ILE A 209 -18.88 -11.67 -7.05
CA ILE A 209 -18.07 -11.40 -5.85
C ILE A 209 -16.71 -10.77 -6.18
N LYS A 210 -16.10 -11.14 -7.31
CA LYS A 210 -14.83 -10.57 -7.77
C LYS A 210 -14.95 -9.07 -8.03
N ASP A 211 -16.08 -8.62 -8.58
CA ASP A 211 -16.32 -7.21 -8.89
C ASP A 211 -16.58 -6.43 -7.60
N TRP A 212 -17.37 -7.00 -6.68
CA TRP A 212 -17.54 -6.42 -5.35
C TRP A 212 -16.21 -6.28 -4.60
N TYR A 213 -15.33 -7.29 -4.71
CA TYR A 213 -14.00 -7.28 -4.10
C TYR A 213 -13.10 -6.18 -4.68
N MET A 214 -13.09 -6.08 -6.01
CA MET A 214 -12.34 -5.05 -6.74
C MET A 214 -12.84 -3.63 -6.41
N ASP A 215 -14.16 -3.41 -6.41
CA ASP A 215 -14.79 -2.14 -6.00
C ASP A 215 -14.40 -1.77 -4.56
N PHE A 216 -14.46 -2.74 -3.65
CA PHE A 216 -14.11 -2.54 -2.24
C PHE A 216 -12.64 -2.11 -2.07
N TRP A 217 -11.70 -2.78 -2.75
CA TRP A 217 -10.29 -2.38 -2.73
C TRP A 217 -10.07 -0.98 -3.29
N LYS A 218 -10.71 -0.65 -4.42
CA LYS A 218 -10.62 0.67 -5.03
C LYS A 218 -11.10 1.76 -4.10
N GLU A 219 -12.29 1.59 -3.53
CA GLU A 219 -12.86 2.57 -2.58
C GLU A 219 -12.00 2.71 -1.33
N LEU A 220 -11.51 1.60 -0.77
CA LEU A 220 -10.64 1.59 0.41
C LEU A 220 -9.33 2.33 0.13
N ILE A 221 -8.63 1.98 -0.94
CA ILE A 221 -7.34 2.55 -1.30
C ILE A 221 -7.50 4.05 -1.63
N GLN A 222 -8.47 4.41 -2.48
CA GLN A 222 -8.67 5.82 -2.83
C GLN A 222 -9.15 6.64 -1.64
N GLY A 223 -10.08 6.11 -0.84
CA GLY A 223 -10.61 6.80 0.34
C GLY A 223 -9.59 6.99 1.44
N TYR A 224 -8.61 6.08 1.55
CA TYR A 224 -7.52 6.22 2.52
C TYR A 224 -6.43 7.20 2.08
N TRP A 225 -5.98 7.09 0.83
CA TRP A 225 -4.80 7.85 0.38
C TRP A 225 -5.13 9.23 -0.17
N SER A 226 -6.35 9.44 -0.67
CA SER A 226 -6.77 10.74 -1.19
C SER A 226 -7.13 11.72 -0.08
N ARG A 227 -6.84 12.99 -0.30
CA ARG A 227 -7.13 14.11 0.62
C ARG A 227 -7.06 15.44 -0.12
N PRO A 228 -7.49 16.57 0.47
CA PRO A 228 -7.39 17.87 -0.19
C PRO A 228 -5.97 18.14 -0.72
N GLY A 229 -5.83 18.44 -2.02
CA GLY A 229 -4.52 18.68 -2.64
C GLY A 229 -3.75 17.44 -3.10
N PHE A 230 -4.24 16.22 -2.81
CA PHE A 230 -3.65 14.95 -3.26
C PHE A 230 -4.74 13.91 -3.58
N GLU A 231 -4.97 13.65 -4.86
CA GLU A 231 -5.92 12.69 -5.39
C GLU A 231 -5.23 11.39 -5.80
N LEU A 232 -5.74 10.26 -5.32
CA LEU A 232 -5.34 8.94 -5.80
C LEU A 232 -6.40 8.40 -6.79
N ARG A 233 -5.97 8.08 -8.01
CA ARG A 233 -6.75 7.37 -9.03
C ARG A 233 -6.29 5.92 -9.14
N PHE A 234 -7.08 5.01 -8.56
CA PHE A 234 -6.86 3.58 -8.64
C PHE A 234 -7.71 2.99 -9.76
N GLN A 235 -7.08 2.57 -10.86
CA GLN A 235 -7.76 2.12 -12.06
C GLN A 235 -7.66 0.61 -12.23
N ILE A 236 -8.78 -0.10 -12.27
CA ILE A 236 -8.78 -1.56 -12.38
C ILE A 236 -8.85 -1.95 -13.86
N ILE A 237 -7.74 -2.44 -14.41
CA ILE A 237 -7.62 -2.69 -15.85
C ILE A 237 -8.25 -4.01 -16.32
N ASN A 238 -8.56 -4.92 -15.37
CA ASN A 238 -9.28 -6.18 -15.65
C ASN A 238 -10.79 -5.95 -15.70
N ARG A 239 -11.19 -4.69 -15.72
CA ARG A 239 -12.51 -4.17 -16.01
C ARG A 239 -12.36 -3.17 -17.15
N ASP A 240 -13.42 -2.92 -17.89
CA ASP A 240 -13.44 -1.91 -18.97
C ASP A 240 -13.41 -0.46 -18.42
N GLU A 241 -12.68 -0.21 -17.31
CA GLU A 241 -12.50 1.09 -16.67
C GLU A 241 -11.43 1.95 -17.37
N VAL A 242 -10.59 1.35 -18.23
CA VAL A 242 -9.45 2.00 -18.86
C VAL A 242 -9.58 1.90 -20.38
N ALA A 243 -9.45 3.05 -21.05
CA ALA A 243 -9.47 3.10 -22.51
C ALA A 243 -8.35 2.23 -23.11
N SER A 244 -8.59 1.64 -24.28
CA SER A 244 -7.62 0.71 -24.88
C SER A 244 -6.25 1.37 -25.17
N GLU A 245 -6.24 2.66 -25.47
CA GLU A 245 -5.03 3.46 -25.66
C GLU A 245 -4.24 3.62 -24.36
N ASP A 246 -4.91 3.95 -23.25
CA ASP A 246 -4.30 4.04 -21.92
C ASP A 246 -3.76 2.69 -21.47
N LEU A 247 -4.51 1.60 -21.69
CA LEU A 247 -4.05 0.25 -21.38
C LEU A 247 -2.80 -0.14 -22.17
N ALA A 248 -2.73 0.20 -23.45
CA ALA A 248 -1.55 -0.03 -24.27
C ALA A 248 -0.35 0.77 -23.76
N ALA A 249 -0.57 2.03 -23.37
CA ALA A 249 0.45 2.88 -22.77
C ALA A 249 0.93 2.31 -21.43
N TYR A 250 0.04 1.88 -20.54
CA TYR A 250 0.39 1.25 -19.25
C TYR A 250 1.21 -0.02 -19.40
N LYS A 251 0.89 -0.86 -20.40
CA LYS A 251 1.67 -2.07 -20.71
C LYS A 251 3.05 -1.72 -21.24
N LYS A 252 3.15 -0.77 -22.18
CA LYS A 252 4.42 -0.29 -22.75
C LYS A 252 5.30 0.34 -21.68
N GLU A 253 4.69 1.11 -20.79
CA GLU A 253 5.36 1.75 -19.68
C GLU A 253 5.64 0.80 -18.52
N ASP A 254 5.15 -0.44 -18.49
CA ASP A 254 5.36 -1.38 -17.37
C ASP A 254 5.06 -0.73 -16.00
N VAL A 255 3.85 -0.17 -15.88
CA VAL A 255 3.35 0.53 -14.69
C VAL A 255 2.20 -0.17 -13.98
N ILE A 256 1.80 -1.34 -14.47
CA ILE A 256 0.67 -2.09 -13.92
C ILE A 256 1.07 -2.74 -12.61
N TRP A 257 0.33 -2.46 -11.55
CA TRP A 257 0.43 -3.24 -10.32
C TRP A 257 -0.37 -4.54 -10.45
N HIS A 258 0.34 -5.66 -10.45
CA HIS A 258 -0.29 -6.98 -10.50
C HIS A 258 -0.62 -7.48 -9.08
N VAL A 259 -1.87 -7.30 -8.66
CA VAL A 259 -2.41 -7.78 -7.38
C VAL A 259 -2.63 -9.28 -7.46
N ARG A 260 -1.68 -10.07 -6.97
CA ARG A 260 -1.72 -11.55 -7.04
C ARG A 260 -2.22 -12.15 -5.72
N LEU A 261 -3.46 -12.65 -5.75
CA LEU A 261 -4.15 -13.18 -4.59
C LEU A 261 -3.94 -14.69 -4.40
N ASN A 262 -4.01 -15.14 -3.14
CA ASN A 262 -3.94 -16.54 -2.70
C ASN A 262 -5.04 -16.87 -1.65
N MET A 263 -5.10 -18.14 -1.21
CA MET A 263 -5.98 -18.61 -0.13
C MET A 263 -5.24 -19.02 1.15
N ASN A 264 -3.94 -18.71 1.25
CA ASN A 264 -3.08 -19.05 2.37
C ASN A 264 -2.90 -17.85 3.30
N ALA A 265 -3.69 -17.82 4.37
CA ALA A 265 -3.64 -16.78 5.41
C ALA A 265 -2.28 -16.72 6.15
N ASN A 266 -1.43 -17.75 6.05
CA ASN A 266 -0.13 -17.76 6.72
C ASN A 266 0.97 -17.05 5.91
N VAL A 267 0.68 -16.59 4.69
CA VAL A 267 1.62 -15.82 3.89
C VAL A 267 1.61 -14.37 4.37
N ALA A 268 2.77 -13.88 4.81
CA ALA A 268 2.95 -12.46 5.07
C ALA A 268 2.72 -11.69 3.76
N PRO A 269 1.90 -10.63 3.78
CA PRO A 269 1.56 -9.90 2.59
C PRO A 269 2.80 -9.26 1.98
N ARG A 270 2.78 -9.13 0.66
CA ARG A 270 3.76 -8.34 -0.10
C ARG A 270 3.07 -7.79 -1.32
N TYR A 271 3.23 -6.51 -1.60
CA TYR A 271 2.61 -5.88 -2.76
C TYR A 271 3.18 -6.42 -4.09
N LYS A 272 4.37 -7.04 -4.07
CA LYS A 272 5.04 -7.58 -5.25
C LYS A 272 5.37 -9.06 -5.11
N SER A 273 5.08 -9.82 -6.15
CA SER A 273 5.53 -11.20 -6.29
C SER A 273 7.02 -11.30 -6.57
N ASN A 274 7.68 -12.33 -6.04
CA ASN A 274 9.05 -12.68 -6.41
C ASN A 274 9.14 -14.18 -6.73
N PRO A 275 10.28 -14.70 -7.24
CA PRO A 275 10.40 -16.11 -7.61
C PRO A 275 10.10 -17.11 -6.48
N LEU A 276 10.18 -16.69 -5.22
CA LEU A 276 9.86 -17.50 -4.05
C LEU A 276 8.40 -17.32 -3.58
N PHE A 277 7.77 -16.19 -3.89
CA PHE A 277 6.41 -15.82 -3.46
C PHE A 277 5.60 -15.27 -4.64
N LEU A 278 5.02 -16.17 -5.45
CA LEU A 278 4.31 -15.81 -6.68
C LEU A 278 2.94 -15.15 -6.43
N HIS A 279 2.24 -15.55 -5.38
CA HIS A 279 0.96 -14.99 -4.96
C HIS A 279 1.09 -14.52 -3.52
N PRO A 280 1.57 -13.30 -3.28
CA PRO A 280 1.96 -12.85 -1.95
C PRO A 280 0.79 -12.37 -1.09
N ILE A 281 -0.37 -12.07 -1.67
CA ILE A 281 -1.47 -11.44 -0.94
C ILE A 281 -2.55 -12.48 -0.64
N TYR A 282 -2.92 -12.66 0.62
CA TYR A 282 -4.09 -13.45 0.98
C TYR A 282 -5.37 -12.72 0.57
N SER A 283 -6.32 -13.41 -0.06
CA SER A 283 -7.59 -12.79 -0.48
C SER A 283 -8.41 -12.20 0.67
N GLY A 284 -8.33 -12.79 1.86
CA GLY A 284 -8.97 -12.25 3.06
C GLY A 284 -8.09 -11.24 3.84
N ILE A 285 -7.06 -10.65 3.22
CA ILE A 285 -6.23 -9.61 3.86
C ILE A 285 -7.12 -8.51 4.43
N ASP A 286 -6.84 -8.11 5.67
CA ASP A 286 -7.54 -7.04 6.37
C ASP A 286 -7.36 -5.69 5.64
N GLN A 287 -8.25 -4.74 5.94
CA GLN A 287 -8.25 -3.46 5.23
C GLN A 287 -6.94 -2.69 5.44
N SER A 288 -6.37 -2.71 6.66
CA SER A 288 -5.09 -2.07 6.93
C SER A 288 -3.93 -2.73 6.20
N GLY A 289 -3.90 -4.07 6.10
CA GLY A 289 -2.96 -4.78 5.23
C GLY A 289 -3.06 -4.33 3.77
N VAL A 290 -4.27 -4.16 3.22
CA VAL A 290 -4.44 -3.65 1.83
C VAL A 290 -3.81 -2.27 1.66
N VAL A 291 -4.12 -1.35 2.58
CA VAL A 291 -3.67 0.03 2.52
C VAL A 291 -2.15 0.12 2.71
N HIS A 292 -1.60 -0.64 3.64
CA HIS A 292 -0.17 -0.73 3.92
C HIS A 292 0.62 -1.22 2.68
N GLU A 293 0.20 -2.35 2.10
CA GLU A 293 0.83 -2.87 0.89
C GLU A 293 0.71 -1.91 -0.29
N PHE A 294 -0.39 -1.17 -0.37
CA PHE A 294 -0.52 -0.10 -1.37
C PHE A 294 0.50 1.03 -1.14
N GLY A 295 0.84 1.35 0.12
CA GLY A 295 1.91 2.29 0.45
C GLY A 295 3.24 1.91 -0.22
N HIS A 296 3.57 0.62 -0.28
CA HIS A 296 4.75 0.15 -1.02
C HIS A 296 4.65 0.35 -2.53
N VAL A 297 3.46 0.29 -3.12
CA VAL A 297 3.25 0.65 -4.54
C VAL A 297 3.62 2.11 -4.80
N LEU A 298 3.34 2.98 -3.84
CA LEU A 298 3.72 4.40 -3.84
C LEU A 298 5.21 4.62 -3.54
N GLY A 299 5.96 3.58 -3.18
CA GLY A 299 7.36 3.66 -2.77
C GLY A 299 7.55 4.17 -1.36
N LEU A 300 6.57 3.94 -0.49
CA LEU A 300 6.69 4.16 0.94
C LEU A 300 7.20 2.88 1.58
N ASP A 301 7.93 3.04 2.67
CA ASP A 301 8.63 1.95 3.31
C ASP A 301 8.13 1.74 4.72
N ASP A 302 8.37 0.53 5.19
CA ASP A 302 8.03 0.15 6.54
C ASP A 302 8.87 0.86 7.58
N GLU A 303 8.18 1.30 8.62
CA GLU A 303 8.71 1.95 9.80
C GLU A 303 8.77 0.87 10.91
N TYR A 304 9.72 -0.09 10.84
CA TYR A 304 9.76 -1.25 11.77
C TYR A 304 9.90 -0.90 13.26
N PRO A 305 9.34 -1.74 14.17
CA PRO A 305 9.38 -1.54 15.62
C PRO A 305 10.72 -2.03 16.21
N SER A 306 11.33 -1.34 17.16
CA SER A 306 10.87 -1.45 18.56
C SER A 306 11.35 -0.28 19.45
N THR A 307 12.08 0.69 18.92
CA THR A 307 12.51 1.89 19.67
C THR A 307 12.25 3.21 18.96
N GLU A 308 11.85 3.20 17.68
CA GLU A 308 11.68 4.44 16.89
C GLU A 308 10.20 4.87 16.79
N CYS A 309 9.27 3.95 16.54
CA CYS A 309 7.84 4.30 16.50
C CYS A 309 7.20 4.49 17.87
N ALA A 310 7.35 3.51 18.78
CA ALA A 310 6.62 3.49 20.05
C ALA A 310 6.82 4.74 20.95
N PRO A 311 8.04 5.29 21.13
CA PRO A 311 8.24 6.47 21.98
C PRO A 311 7.84 7.80 21.34
N LEU A 312 7.44 7.82 20.05
CA LEU A 312 7.05 9.04 19.33
C LEU A 312 5.55 9.10 19.00
N GLY A 313 4.72 8.23 19.60
CA GLY A 313 3.29 8.10 19.26
C GLY A 313 3.02 7.30 17.98
N GLY A 314 3.99 6.52 17.51
CA GLY A 314 4.03 5.88 16.19
C GLY A 314 3.22 4.60 16.01
N THR A 315 2.18 4.36 16.81
CA THR A 315 1.15 3.37 16.43
C THR A 315 0.22 3.90 15.34
N ASP A 316 0.31 5.20 15.06
CA ASP A 316 -0.64 5.93 14.24
C ASP A 316 -0.12 6.14 12.81
N TYR A 317 0.80 5.31 12.31
CA TYR A 317 1.33 5.41 10.96
C TYR A 317 1.11 4.07 10.27
N ILE A 318 0.43 4.10 9.12
CA ILE A 318 0.08 2.86 8.41
C ILE A 318 1.30 2.06 7.98
N MET A 319 2.46 2.70 7.83
CA MET A 319 3.70 2.02 7.50
C MET A 319 4.45 1.49 8.73
N CYS A 320 4.00 1.75 9.97
CA CYS A 320 4.69 1.32 11.21
C CYS A 320 4.26 -0.07 11.75
N GLY A 321 3.58 -0.88 10.94
CA GLY A 321 3.21 -2.27 11.31
C GLY A 321 2.15 -2.39 12.42
N ALA A 322 1.69 -1.28 13.00
CA ALA A 322 0.44 -1.21 13.77
C ALA A 322 -0.70 -0.92 12.79
N PHE A 323 -1.34 -2.00 12.31
CA PHE A 323 -2.40 -1.99 11.32
C PHE A 323 -3.72 -1.47 11.91
N THR A 324 -3.82 -0.19 12.23
CA THR A 324 -5.10 0.44 12.54
C THR A 324 -5.53 1.34 11.39
N LEU A 325 -6.84 1.38 11.10
CA LEU A 325 -7.43 2.33 10.17
C LEU A 325 -8.14 3.42 10.97
N GLY A 326 -7.49 4.57 11.10
CA GLY A 326 -8.05 5.78 11.71
C GLY A 326 -7.63 7.01 10.90
N GLY A 327 -8.40 8.10 11.01
CA GLY A 327 -8.07 9.38 10.34
C GLY A 327 -6.69 9.91 10.74
N ASP A 328 -6.26 9.59 11.96
CA ASP A 328 -4.92 9.93 12.46
C ASP A 328 -3.82 9.18 11.71
N ASN A 329 -4.09 8.09 10.98
CA ASN A 329 -3.05 7.27 10.33
C ASN A 329 -2.72 7.69 8.91
N GLN A 330 -3.55 8.56 8.35
CA GLN A 330 -3.37 9.17 7.04
C GLN A 330 -2.37 10.32 7.14
N LYS A 331 -1.10 10.03 7.40
CA LYS A 331 -0.09 11.07 7.67
C LYS A 331 0.35 11.79 6.39
N ALA A 332 0.50 13.11 6.49
CA ALA A 332 0.76 14.00 5.35
C ALA A 332 2.13 13.80 4.69
N VAL A 333 3.08 13.26 5.46
CA VAL A 333 4.44 12.98 5.00
C VAL A 333 4.47 12.00 3.82
N TYR A 334 3.49 11.12 3.70
CA TYR A 334 3.43 10.14 2.61
C TYR A 334 3.12 10.79 1.25
N PRO A 335 2.02 11.57 1.08
CA PRO A 335 1.84 12.43 -0.10
C PRO A 335 3.06 13.30 -0.42
N TRP A 336 3.72 13.88 0.59
CA TRP A 336 4.92 14.69 0.37
C TRP A 336 6.03 13.90 -0.33
N ILE A 337 6.37 12.73 0.20
CA ILE A 337 7.40 11.87 -0.40
C ILE A 337 7.05 11.54 -1.85
N VAL A 338 5.79 11.17 -2.12
CA VAL A 338 5.31 10.82 -3.45
C VAL A 338 5.43 11.99 -4.42
N THR A 339 4.96 13.18 -4.04
CA THR A 339 4.93 14.35 -4.94
C THR A 339 6.32 14.84 -5.31
N ARG A 340 7.29 14.75 -4.39
CA ARG A 340 8.66 15.22 -4.63
C ARG A 340 9.44 14.32 -5.60
N ARG A 341 8.96 13.10 -5.87
CA ARG A 341 9.52 12.24 -6.92
C ARG A 341 9.26 12.77 -8.33
N TYR A 342 8.37 13.76 -8.50
CA TYR A 342 8.09 14.37 -9.80
C TYR A 342 9.36 14.83 -10.55
N VAL A 343 10.34 15.40 -9.83
CA VAL A 343 11.59 15.88 -10.45
C VAL A 343 12.51 14.77 -10.95
N ALA A 344 12.39 13.58 -10.38
CA ALA A 344 13.06 12.37 -10.83
C ALA A 344 12.25 11.58 -11.88
N GLY A 345 11.01 12.02 -12.15
CA GLY A 345 10.11 11.42 -13.12
C GLY A 345 10.53 11.68 -14.56
N LYS A 346 10.22 10.72 -15.44
CA LYS A 346 10.42 10.87 -16.89
C LYS A 346 9.16 11.46 -17.54
N ALA A 347 9.35 12.34 -18.51
CA ALA A 347 8.25 12.79 -19.36
C ALA A 347 7.65 11.60 -20.11
N LEU A 348 6.32 11.61 -20.27
CA LEU A 348 5.56 10.61 -21.02
C LEU A 348 5.63 10.84 -22.53
#